data_AF-A0AA43RKI0-F1
#
_entry.id   AF-A0AA43RKI0-F1
#
_cell.length_a   1.000
_cell.length_b   1.000
_cell.length_c   1.000
_cell.angle_alpha   90.00
_cell.angle_beta   90.00
_cell.angle_gamma   90.00
#
_symmetry.space_group_name_H-M   'P 1'
#
loop_
_entity.id
_entity.type
_entity.pdbx_description
1 polymer ?
#
loop_
_entity_poly.entity_id
_entity_poly.type
_entity_poly.pdbx_seq_one_letter_code
_entity_poly.pdbx_strand_id
1 'polypeptide(L)'
;MSVSPSEIRGKASQIHRLANEVNSTSKKLQSEYTQSSSYWTGTASKAFQSEYDALDHEIKALLRTLDRLGSGVQRVASEVSRAEQEREEKRRLAEKAAQEVLKQKQLEKQKQSQK
;
A
#
# COMPACT_ATOMS: atom_id res chain seq x y z
N MET A 1 -7.00 -13.39 -12.35
CA MET A 1 -7.26 -13.01 -10.93
C MET A 1 -7.03 -11.51 -10.82
N SER A 2 -8.04 -10.71 -10.45
CA SER A 2 -7.86 -9.29 -10.15
C SER A 2 -7.61 -9.13 -8.66
N VAL A 3 -6.54 -8.46 -8.27
CA VAL A 3 -6.27 -8.15 -6.87
C VAL A 3 -7.20 -7.01 -6.45
N SER A 4 -8.00 -7.22 -5.41
CA SER A 4 -8.94 -6.22 -4.91
C SER A 4 -8.20 -5.09 -4.16
N PRO A 5 -8.74 -3.85 -4.15
CA PRO A 5 -8.20 -2.77 -3.33
C PRO A 5 -8.03 -3.14 -1.84
N SER A 6 -8.90 -4.02 -1.32
CA SER A 6 -8.83 -4.51 0.05
C SER A 6 -7.58 -5.36 0.31
N GLU A 7 -7.27 -6.29 -0.60
CA GLU A 7 -6.06 -7.11 -0.51
C GLU A 7 -4.79 -6.27 -0.59
N ILE A 8 -4.78 -5.26 -1.47
CA ILE A 8 -3.64 -4.32 -1.61
C ILE A 8 -3.46 -3.53 -0.32
N ARG A 9 -4.54 -3.00 0.27
CA ARG A 9 -4.49 -2.33 1.58
C ARG A 9 -4.00 -3.26 2.68
N GLY A 10 -4.42 -4.53 2.66
CA GLY A 10 -3.93 -5.56 3.58
C GLY A 10 -2.41 -5.73 3.51
N LYS A 11 -1.83 -5.73 2.30
CA LYS A 11 -0.37 -5.76 2.10
C LYS A 11 0.31 -4.50 2.62
N ALA A 12 -0.24 -3.32 2.41
CA ALA A 12 0.30 -2.08 2.99
C ALA A 12 0.33 -2.14 4.53
N SER A 13 -0.75 -2.62 5.16
CA SER A 13 -0.79 -2.82 6.61
C SER A 13 0.22 -3.85 7.11
N GLN A 14 0.50 -4.90 6.34
CA GLN A 14 1.56 -5.86 6.65
C GLN A 14 2.95 -5.20 6.60
N ILE A 15 3.23 -4.40 5.58
CA ILE A 15 4.48 -3.64 5.46
C ILE A 15 4.66 -2.70 6.67
N HIS A 16 3.60 -2.00 7.07
CA HIS A 16 3.65 -1.11 8.22
C HIS A 16 3.94 -1.86 9.54
N ARG A 17 3.36 -3.05 9.73
CA ARG A 17 3.68 -3.91 10.89
C ARG A 17 5.14 -4.33 10.90
N LEU A 18 5.68 -4.78 9.76
CA LEU A 18 7.09 -5.14 9.63
C LEU A 18 8.01 -3.94 9.93
N ALA A 19 7.66 -2.73 9.48
CA ALA A 19 8.41 -1.52 9.80
C ALA A 19 8.44 -1.25 11.32
N ASN A 20 7.31 -1.44 12.00
CA ASN A 20 7.22 -1.28 13.46
C ASN A 20 8.05 -2.34 14.20
N GLU A 21 8.06 -3.58 13.72
CA GLU A 21 8.89 -4.66 14.27
C GLU A 21 10.39 -4.34 14.11
N VAL A 22 10.83 -3.93 12.91
CA VAL A 22 12.22 -3.50 12.67
C VAL A 22 12.61 -2.35 13.58
N ASN A 23 11.75 -1.34 13.72
CA ASN A 23 12.00 -0.19 14.59
C ASN A 23 12.09 -0.58 16.08
N SER A 24 11.25 -1.52 16.53
CA SER A 24 11.31 -2.05 17.90
C SER A 24 12.62 -2.79 18.15
N THR A 25 13.03 -3.66 17.22
CA THR A 25 14.30 -4.38 17.28
C THR A 25 15.49 -3.43 17.26
N SER A 26 15.46 -2.39 16.42
CA SER A 26 16.48 -1.34 16.37
C SER A 26 16.67 -0.64 17.72
N LYS A 27 15.56 -0.26 18.38
CA LYS A 27 15.61 0.36 19.71
C LYS A 27 16.19 -0.57 20.78
N LYS A 28 15.87 -1.87 20.73
CA LYS A 28 16.47 -2.87 21.63
C LYS A 28 17.97 -2.98 21.41
N LEU A 29 18.39 -3.10 20.15
CA LEU A 29 19.80 -3.17 19.78
C LEU A 29 20.57 -1.92 20.26
N GLN A 30 19.99 -0.72 20.11
CA GLN A 30 20.57 0.51 20.64
C GLN A 30 20.74 0.49 22.17
N SER A 31 19.76 -0.02 22.89
CA SER A 31 19.85 -0.17 24.35
C SER A 31 20.96 -1.15 24.74
N GLU A 32 21.03 -2.30 24.09
CA GLU A 32 22.06 -3.33 24.34
C GLU A 32 23.46 -2.84 23.98
N TYR A 33 23.59 -2.10 22.87
CA TYR A 33 24.84 -1.42 22.49
C TYR A 33 25.27 -0.43 23.57
N THR A 34 24.35 0.44 24.01
CA THR A 34 24.66 1.45 25.04
C THR A 34 25.09 0.78 26.35
N GLN A 35 24.38 -0.26 26.78
CA GLN A 35 24.72 -1.00 28.00
C GLN A 35 26.08 -1.70 27.89
N SER A 36 26.37 -2.30 26.73
CA SER A 36 27.60 -3.07 26.53
C SER A 36 28.82 -2.20 26.23
N SER A 37 28.64 -0.99 25.67
CA SER A 37 29.71 -0.07 25.28
C SER A 37 30.68 0.25 26.43
N SER A 38 30.19 0.22 27.67
CA SER A 38 30.99 0.47 28.88
C SER A 38 32.00 -0.65 29.19
N TYR A 39 31.80 -1.87 28.67
CA TYR A 39 32.69 -3.02 28.91
C TYR A 39 33.82 -3.13 27.88
N TRP A 40 33.67 -2.51 26.71
CA TRP A 40 34.66 -2.58 25.63
C TRP A 40 35.55 -1.34 25.69
N THR A 41 36.85 -1.55 25.98
CA THR A 41 37.86 -0.49 25.95
C THR A 41 38.94 -0.77 24.90
N GLY A 42 39.70 0.24 24.51
CA GLY A 42 40.77 0.11 23.52
C GLY A 42 40.28 -0.12 22.09
N THR A 43 41.13 -0.72 21.24
CA THR A 43 40.88 -0.88 19.80
C THR A 43 39.63 -1.72 19.48
N ALA A 44 39.29 -2.69 20.33
CA ALA A 44 38.09 -3.51 20.18
C ALA A 44 36.79 -2.67 20.31
N SER A 45 36.79 -1.66 21.18
CA SER A 45 35.68 -0.72 21.34
C SER A 45 35.42 0.09 20.06
N LYS A 46 36.50 0.57 19.43
CA LYS A 46 36.43 1.36 18.18
C LYS A 46 35.88 0.53 17.02
N ALA A 47 36.32 -0.73 16.90
CA ALA A 47 35.81 -1.64 15.88
C ALA A 47 34.31 -1.91 16.09
N PHE A 48 33.92 -2.26 17.32
CA PHE A 48 32.52 -2.51 17.65
C PHE A 48 31.60 -1.31 17.42
N GLN A 49 32.04 -0.11 17.81
CA GLN A 49 31.31 1.14 17.53
C GLN A 49 31.14 1.37 16.02
N SER A 50 32.20 1.19 15.24
CA SER A 50 32.14 1.36 13.78
C SER A 50 31.16 0.39 13.12
N GLU A 51 31.16 -0.88 13.53
CA GLU A 51 30.23 -1.89 13.02
C GLU A 51 28.78 -1.58 13.43
N TYR A 52 28.57 -1.13 14.67
CA TYR A 52 27.26 -0.71 15.15
C TYR A 52 26.72 0.50 14.37
N ASP A 53 27.55 1.53 14.15
CA ASP A 53 27.16 2.74 13.42
C ASP A 53 26.79 2.42 11.96
N ALA A 54 27.53 1.51 11.31
CA ALA A 54 27.21 1.01 9.98
C ALA A 54 25.86 0.28 9.96
N LEU A 55 25.64 -0.63 10.90
CA LEU A 55 24.38 -1.38 11.03
C LEU A 55 23.18 -0.47 11.32
N ASP A 56 23.32 0.51 12.21
CA ASP A 56 22.27 1.50 12.49
C ASP A 56 21.91 2.31 11.24
N HIS A 57 22.90 2.66 10.41
CA HIS A 57 22.66 3.33 9.14
C HIS A 57 21.84 2.46 8.17
N GLU A 58 22.18 1.18 8.05
CA GLU A 58 21.44 0.22 7.21
C GLU A 58 20.00 0.03 7.70
N ILE A 59 19.80 -0.11 9.02
CA ILE A 59 18.46 -0.23 9.62
C ILE A 59 17.61 1.01 9.31
N LYS A 60 18.18 2.21 9.46
CA LYS A 60 17.49 3.47 9.12
C LYS A 60 17.14 3.54 7.64
N ALA A 61 18.02 3.07 6.75
CA ALA A 61 17.74 3.01 5.32
C ALA A 61 16.62 2.01 4.99
N LEU A 62 16.61 0.85 5.66
CA LEU A 62 15.56 -0.16 5.53
C LEU A 62 14.21 0.39 5.98
N LEU A 63 14.14 1.07 7.13
CA LEU A 63 12.90 1.68 7.64
C LEU A 63 12.32 2.70 6.65
N ARG A 64 13.16 3.56 6.06
CA ARG A 64 12.73 4.51 5.01
C ARG A 64 12.21 3.79 3.76
N THR A 65 12.82 2.66 3.41
CA THR A 65 12.40 1.86 2.24
C THR A 65 11.05 1.20 2.50
N LEU A 66 10.82 0.65 3.69
CA LEU A 66 9.53 0.09 4.09
C LEU A 66 8.43 1.14 4.12
N ASP A 67 8.70 2.35 4.62
CA ASP A 67 7.74 3.46 4.63
C ASP A 67 7.34 3.89 3.22
N ARG A 68 8.33 4.04 2.32
CA ARG A 68 8.09 4.34 0.89
C ARG A 68 7.28 3.24 0.21
N LEU A 69 7.61 1.97 0.48
CA LEU A 69 6.90 0.83 -0.07
C LEU A 69 5.44 0.80 0.42
N GLY A 70 5.22 0.96 1.72
CA GLY A 70 3.88 1.00 2.31
C GLY A 70 3.01 2.10 1.69
N SER A 71 3.56 3.31 1.57
CA SER A 71 2.91 4.44 0.91
C SER A 71 2.62 4.18 -0.57
N GLY A 72 3.56 3.54 -1.28
CA GLY A 72 3.37 3.15 -2.68
C GLY A 72 2.24 2.15 -2.86
N VAL A 73 2.16 1.14 -2.00
CA VAL A 73 1.08 0.14 -2.03
C VAL A 73 -0.29 0.78 -1.72
N GLN A 74 -0.36 1.72 -0.78
CA GLN A 74 -1.61 2.47 -0.52
C GLN A 74 -2.05 3.30 -1.72
N ARG A 75 -1.10 3.92 -2.44
CA ARG A 75 -1.40 4.66 -3.67
C ARG A 75 -1.98 3.75 -4.73
N VAL A 76 -1.37 2.59 -4.97
CA VAL A 76 -1.88 1.58 -5.91
C VAL A 76 -3.30 1.14 -5.52
N ALA A 77 -3.56 0.86 -4.23
CA ALA A 77 -4.91 0.51 -3.79
C ALA A 77 -5.95 1.59 -4.11
N SER A 78 -5.55 2.86 -4.02
CA SER A 78 -6.42 4.01 -4.30
C SER A 78 -6.68 4.15 -5.81
N GLU A 79 -5.66 3.95 -6.64
CA GLU A 79 -5.78 3.97 -8.09
C GLU A 79 -6.66 2.83 -8.61
N VAL A 80 -6.51 1.61 -8.07
CA VAL A 80 -7.37 0.47 -8.42
C VAL A 80 -8.82 0.77 -8.03
N SER A 81 -9.06 1.30 -6.83
CA SER A 81 -10.41 1.66 -6.38
C SER A 81 -11.08 2.70 -7.27
N ARG A 82 -10.32 3.70 -7.76
CA ARG A 82 -10.82 4.71 -8.71
C ARG A 82 -11.13 4.09 -10.07
N ALA A 83 -10.24 3.26 -10.59
CA ALA A 83 -10.46 2.58 -11.86
C ALA A 83 -11.69 1.65 -11.83
N GLU A 84 -11.95 0.98 -10.70
CA GLU A 84 -13.15 0.18 -10.50
C GLU A 84 -14.42 1.04 -10.49
N GLN A 85 -14.42 2.17 -9.78
CA GLN A 85 -15.54 3.11 -9.74
C GLN A 85 -15.86 3.69 -11.12
N GLU A 86 -14.85 4.09 -11.90
CA GLU A 86 -15.03 4.60 -13.26
C GLU A 86 -15.61 3.53 -14.20
N ARG A 87 -15.19 2.27 -14.06
CA ARG A 87 -15.73 1.15 -14.84
C ARG A 87 -17.20 0.91 -14.52
N GLU A 88 -17.54 0.94 -13.24
CA GLU A 88 -18.92 0.74 -12.78
C GLU A 88 -19.84 1.88 -13.24
N GLU A 89 -19.37 3.12 -13.15
CA GLU A 89 -20.14 4.28 -13.63
C GLU A 89 -20.39 4.20 -15.15
N LYS A 90 -19.36 3.85 -15.93
CA LYS A 90 -19.51 3.67 -17.39
C LYS A 90 -20.52 2.57 -17.72
N ARG A 91 -20.51 1.44 -16.99
CA ARG A 91 -21.49 0.36 -17.16
C ARG A 91 -22.90 0.85 -16.87
N ARG A 92 -23.10 1.53 -15.74
CA ARG A 92 -24.41 2.09 -15.35
C ARG A 92 -24.95 3.08 -16.39
N LEU A 93 -24.10 3.94 -16.95
CA LEU A 93 -24.50 4.89 -17.99
C LEU A 93 -24.86 4.17 -19.30
N ALA A 94 -24.08 3.16 -19.71
CA ALA A 94 -24.36 2.36 -20.89
C ALA A 94 -25.67 1.56 -20.75
N GLU A 95 -25.94 1.00 -19.57
CA GLU A 95 -27.20 0.29 -19.28
C GLU A 95 -28.41 1.23 -19.34
N LYS A 96 -28.31 2.42 -18.76
CA LYS A 96 -29.37 3.44 -18.84
C LYS A 96 -29.65 3.84 -20.30
N ALA A 97 -28.61 4.13 -21.07
CA ALA A 97 -28.75 4.46 -22.49
C ALA A 97 -29.40 3.31 -23.28
N ALA A 98 -29.02 2.07 -23.02
CA ALA A 98 -29.62 0.90 -23.66
C ALA A 98 -31.12 0.74 -23.30
N GLN A 99 -31.49 0.97 -22.04
CA GLN A 99 -32.89 0.94 -21.59
C GLN A 99 -33.73 2.05 -22.24
N GLU A 100 -33.19 3.25 -22.39
CA GLU A 100 -33.88 4.37 -23.06
C GLU A 100 -34.11 4.08 -24.53
N VAL A 101 -33.10 3.56 -25.24
CA VAL A 101 -33.23 3.12 -26.65
C VAL A 101 -34.28 2.03 -26.80
N LEU A 102 -34.33 1.05 -25.88
CA LEU A 102 -35.34 0.00 -25.88
C LEU A 102 -36.75 0.57 -25.67
N LYS A 103 -36.93 1.49 -24.72
CA LYS A 103 -38.22 2.15 -24.48
C LYS A 103 -38.68 2.97 -25.69
N GLN A 104 -37.78 3.72 -26.33
CA GLN A 104 -38.10 4.49 -27.54
C GLN A 104 -38.55 3.57 -28.68
N LYS A 105 -37.82 2.47 -28.94
CA LYS A 105 -38.21 1.48 -29.97
C LYS A 105 -39.56 0.83 -29.68
N GLN A 106 -39.88 0.57 -28.41
CA GLN A 106 -41.19 0.02 -28.03
C GLN A 106 -42.33 1.04 -28.26
N LEU A 107 -42.12 2.30 -27.90
CA LEU A 107 -43.08 3.38 -28.13
C LEU A 107 -43.31 3.63 -29.63
N GLU A 108 -42.25 3.59 -30.45
CA GLU A 108 -42.36 3.72 -31.91
C GLU A 108 -43.16 2.55 -32.52
N LYS A 109 -42.89 1.31 -32.10
CA LYS A 109 -43.67 0.14 -32.54
C LYS A 109 -45.15 0.24 -32.15
N GLN A 110 -45.45 0.73 -30.94
CA GLN A 110 -46.84 0.93 -30.50
C GLN A 110 -47.55 2.01 -31.34
N LYS A 111 -46.87 3.12 -31.67
CA LYS A 111 -47.42 4.17 -32.53
C LYS A 111 -47.66 3.71 -33.97
N GLN A 112 -46.80 2.84 -34.51
CA GLN A 112 -46.97 2.27 -35.84
C GLN A 112 -48.09 1.24 -35.92
N SER A 113 -48.38 0.53 -34.83
CA SER A 113 -49.47 -0.46 -34.77
C SER A 113 -50.87 0.17 -34.65
N GLN A 114 -50.96 1.49 -34.39
CA GLN A 114 -52.23 2.21 -34.18
C GLN A 114 -52.62 3.11 -35.38
N LYS A 115 -51.81 3.14 -36.44
CA LYS A 115 -52.12 3.77 -37.73
C LYS A 115 -52.50 2.71 -38.75
#